data_AF-A0A1V0P1H2-F1
#
_entry.id   AF-A0A1V0P1H2-F1
#
_cell.length_a   1.000
_cell.length_b   1.000
_cell.length_c   1.000
_cell.angle_alpha   90.00
_cell.angle_beta   90.00
_cell.angle_gamma   90.00
#
_symmetry.space_group_name_H-M   'P 1'
#
loop_
_entity.id
_entity.type
_entity.pdbx_description
1 polymer ?
#
loop_
_entity_poly.entity_id
_entity_poly.type
_entity_poly.pdbx_seq_one_letter_code
_entity_poly.pdbx_strand_id
1 'polypeptide(L)'
;MNNNLDIKAISEQLAKDVTDRVANFIEIQTKAEAQKASGRQKTFKAHGKTYTYARYSNTGQLARNLKIDKKGKYKVVHDGRRSDYSDGTYHGMYFLVEKRGESAIKKILKDAKSYTESTKL
;
A
#
# COMPACT_ATOMS: atom_id res chain seq x y z
N MET A 1 22.25 11.89 40.92
CA MET A 1 21.53 12.09 39.65
C MET A 1 20.87 10.77 39.31
N ASN A 2 19.59 10.61 39.63
CA ASN A 2 18.85 9.39 39.30
C ASN A 2 18.51 9.44 37.81
N ASN A 3 19.37 8.86 36.98
CA ASN A 3 19.00 8.45 35.63
C ASN A 3 18.05 7.26 35.74
N ASN A 4 16.83 7.52 36.22
CA ASN A 4 15.75 6.58 36.10
C ASN A 4 15.33 6.64 34.63
N LEU A 5 15.97 5.80 33.80
CA LEU A 5 15.54 5.58 32.43
C LEU A 5 14.05 5.28 32.49
N ASP A 6 13.23 6.15 31.91
CA ASP A 6 11.80 5.93 31.84
C ASP A 6 11.56 4.82 30.79
N ILE A 7 11.73 3.58 31.23
CA ILE A 7 11.61 2.36 30.42
C ILE A 7 10.26 2.34 29.70
N LYS A 8 9.21 2.89 30.34
CA LYS A 8 7.88 2.97 29.75
C LYS A 8 7.86 3.96 28.58
N ALA A 9 8.38 5.17 28.77
CA ALA A 9 8.48 6.15 27.68
C ALA A 9 9.35 5.64 26.51
N ILE A 10 10.46 4.95 26.81
CA ILE A 10 11.33 4.33 25.80
C ILE A 10 10.58 3.23 25.03
N SER A 11 9.83 2.38 25.72
CA SER A 11 9.04 1.32 25.10
C SER A 11 7.91 1.88 24.22
N GLU A 12 7.22 2.93 24.67
CA GLU A 12 6.19 3.61 23.89
C GLU A 12 6.76 4.26 22.63
N GLN A 13 7.93 4.90 22.75
CA GLN A 13 8.62 5.51 21.62
C GLN A 13 9.09 4.45 20.61
N LEU A 14 9.66 3.33 21.10
CA LEU A 14 10.05 2.21 20.24
C LEU A 14 8.85 1.64 19.48
N ALA A 15 7.74 1.36 20.18
CA ALA A 15 6.53 0.81 19.56
C ALA A 15 5.96 1.75 18.46
N LYS A 16 6.02 3.06 18.70
CA LYS A 16 5.65 4.07 17.71
C LYS A 16 6.58 4.03 16.50
N ASP A 17 7.89 3.99 16.71
CA ASP A 17 8.88 3.97 15.62
C ASP A 17 8.78 2.69 14.77
N VAL A 18 8.53 1.53 15.40
CA VAL A 18 8.24 0.27 14.67
C VAL A 18 6.97 0.44 13.82
N THR A 19 5.88 0.92 14.43
CA THR A 19 4.59 1.12 13.74
C THR A 19 4.75 2.05 12.54
N ASP A 20 5.52 3.12 12.70
CA ASP A 20 5.77 4.12 11.66
C ASP A 20 6.59 3.54 10.50
N ARG A 21 7.66 2.80 10.80
CA ARG A 21 8.50 2.16 9.77
C ARG A 21 7.74 1.09 8.99
N VAL A 22 6.94 0.26 9.67
CA VAL A 22 6.15 -0.78 9.02
C VAL A 22 5.06 -0.17 8.14
N ALA A 23 4.35 0.86 8.63
CA ALA A 23 3.34 1.55 7.84
C ALA A 23 3.95 2.18 6.58
N ASN A 24 5.10 2.87 6.71
CA ASN A 24 5.82 3.46 5.59
C ASN A 24 6.27 2.39 4.58
N PHE A 25 6.78 1.25 5.06
CA PHE A 25 7.18 0.15 4.19
C PHE A 25 5.99 -0.37 3.36
N ILE A 26 4.85 -0.62 4.02
CA ILE A 26 3.64 -1.11 3.34
C ILE A 26 3.15 -0.09 2.32
N GLU A 27 3.09 1.21 2.68
CA GLU A 27 2.67 2.28 1.78
C GLU A 27 3.58 2.33 0.53
N ILE A 28 4.89 2.39 0.71
CA ILE A 28 5.87 2.48 -0.40
C ILE A 28 5.74 1.28 -1.34
N GLN A 29 5.71 0.07 -0.79
CA GLN A 29 5.62 -1.14 -1.62
C GLN A 29 4.28 -1.23 -2.36
N THR A 30 3.18 -0.82 -1.70
CA THR A 30 1.85 -0.82 -2.31
C THR A 30 1.78 0.22 -3.43
N LYS A 31 2.35 1.41 -3.24
CA LYS A 31 2.49 2.44 -4.28
C LYS A 31 3.26 1.93 -5.48
N ALA A 32 4.40 1.26 -5.24
CA ALA A 32 5.24 0.72 -6.31
C ALA A 32 4.50 -0.32 -7.15
N GLU A 33 3.79 -1.26 -6.53
CA GLU A 33 3.04 -2.28 -7.25
C GLU A 33 1.79 -1.70 -7.96
N ALA A 34 1.12 -0.71 -7.36
CA ALA A 34 0.05 0.02 -8.03
C ALA A 34 0.57 0.77 -9.28
N GLN A 35 1.70 1.46 -9.17
CA GLN A 35 2.33 2.13 -10.31
C GLN A 35 2.78 1.13 -11.40
N LYS A 36 3.34 -0.01 -11.00
CA LYS A 36 3.69 -1.08 -11.94
C LYS A 36 2.46 -1.65 -12.64
N ALA A 37 1.34 -1.76 -11.94
CA ALA A 37 0.08 -2.22 -12.50
C ALA A 37 -0.56 -1.18 -13.43
N SER A 38 -0.36 0.12 -13.19
CA SER A 38 -0.88 1.18 -14.07
C SER A 38 -0.25 1.15 -15.47
N GLY A 39 1.00 0.70 -15.58
CA GLY A 39 1.68 0.54 -16.87
C GLY A 39 1.30 -0.73 -17.65
N ARG A 40 0.50 -1.63 -17.08
CA ARG A 40 0.13 -2.87 -17.76
C ARG A 40 -1.03 -2.61 -18.73
N GLN A 41 -0.91 -3.01 -19.98
CA GLN A 41 -2.05 -3.05 -20.88
C GLN A 41 -2.73 -4.43 -20.76
N LYS A 42 -4.07 -4.47 -20.68
CA LYS A 42 -4.79 -5.75 -20.75
C LYS A 42 -5.07 -6.05 -22.22
N THR A 43 -4.37 -7.03 -22.76
CA THR A 43 -4.68 -7.63 -24.06
C THR A 43 -5.57 -8.84 -23.85
N PHE A 44 -6.67 -8.91 -24.61
CA PHE A 44 -7.48 -10.11 -24.70
C PHE A 44 -7.89 -10.36 -26.14
N LYS A 45 -8.13 -11.62 -26.47
CA LYS A 45 -8.58 -12.05 -27.79
C LYS A 45 -10.08 -12.30 -27.74
N ALA A 46 -10.83 -11.68 -28.65
CA ALA A 46 -12.24 -11.95 -28.87
C ALA A 46 -12.54 -11.88 -30.37
N HIS A 47 -13.41 -12.76 -30.88
CA HIS A 47 -13.79 -12.78 -32.30
C HIS A 47 -12.62 -12.69 -33.29
N GLY A 48 -11.52 -13.42 -33.02
CA GLY A 48 -10.33 -13.42 -33.87
C GLY A 48 -9.49 -12.13 -33.87
N LYS A 49 -9.88 -11.11 -33.09
CA LYS A 49 -9.16 -9.84 -32.97
C LYS A 49 -8.55 -9.71 -31.57
N THR A 50 -7.37 -9.09 -31.51
CA THR A 50 -6.73 -8.70 -30.24
C THR A 50 -7.21 -7.30 -29.88
N TYR A 51 -7.80 -7.17 -28.70
CA TYR A 51 -8.21 -5.89 -28.14
C TYR A 51 -7.28 -5.51 -27.00
N THR A 52 -6.84 -4.25 -27.01
CA THR A 52 -6.01 -3.67 -25.95
C THR A 52 -6.85 -2.65 -25.20
N TYR A 53 -7.11 -2.90 -23.91
CA TYR A 53 -7.76 -1.92 -23.05
C TYR A 53 -6.73 -1.28 -22.12
N ALA A 54 -6.67 0.05 -22.15
CA ALA A 54 -5.94 0.88 -21.17
C ALA A 54 -6.74 0.99 -19.85
N ARG A 55 -7.27 -0.13 -19.32
CA ARG A 55 -8.23 -0.16 -18.19
C ARG A 55 -7.61 0.22 -16.82
N TYR A 56 -6.40 0.77 -16.81
CA TYR A 56 -5.58 0.94 -15.60
C TYR A 56 -5.11 2.38 -15.37
N SER A 57 -5.70 3.38 -16.03
CA SER A 57 -5.42 4.80 -15.74
C SER A 57 -5.61 5.12 -14.25
N ASN A 58 -6.62 4.53 -13.62
CA ASN A 58 -6.98 4.81 -12.24
C ASN A 58 -6.12 4.03 -11.22
N THR A 59 -5.37 3.00 -11.65
CA THR A 59 -4.35 2.38 -10.81
C THR A 59 -3.15 3.30 -10.60
N GLY A 60 -2.82 4.14 -11.59
CA GLY A 60 -1.80 5.18 -11.44
C GLY A 60 -2.25 6.28 -10.47
N GLN A 61 -3.55 6.57 -10.45
CA GLN A 61 -4.14 7.47 -9.45
C GLN A 61 -4.15 6.86 -8.05
N LEU A 62 -4.45 5.56 -7.92
CA LEU A 62 -4.30 4.82 -6.65
C LEU A 62 -2.88 4.96 -6.08
N ALA A 63 -1.84 4.79 -6.90
CA ALA A 63 -0.46 4.96 -6.45
C ALA A 63 -0.18 6.37 -5.89
N ARG A 64 -0.81 7.41 -6.47
CA ARG A 64 -0.67 8.80 -5.99
C ARG A 64 -1.49 9.07 -4.74
N ASN A 65 -2.65 8.44 -4.62
CA ASN A 65 -3.64 8.72 -3.57
C ASN A 65 -3.43 7.88 -2.31
N LEU A 66 -2.70 6.77 -2.41
CA LEU A 66 -2.25 5.99 -1.26
C LEU A 66 -1.54 6.89 -0.25
N LYS A 67 -1.97 6.85 1.00
CA LYS A 67 -1.33 7.59 2.08
C LYS A 67 -1.60 6.90 3.41
N ILE A 68 -0.92 7.34 4.47
CA ILE A 68 -1.06 6.79 5.82
C ILE A 68 -1.93 7.73 6.64
N ASP A 69 -3.09 7.26 7.07
CA ASP A 69 -3.93 7.95 8.06
C ASP A 69 -3.68 7.38 9.47
N LYS A 70 -3.70 8.28 10.45
CA LYS A 70 -3.69 7.90 11.87
C LYS A 70 -5.13 7.65 12.34
N LYS A 71 -5.41 6.44 12.81
CA LYS A 71 -6.70 6.05 13.38
C LYS A 71 -6.52 5.62 14.84
N GLY A 72 -6.55 6.61 15.74
CA GLY A 72 -6.26 6.41 17.16
C GLY A 72 -4.82 5.94 17.38
N LYS A 73 -4.66 4.73 17.92
CA LYS A 73 -3.36 4.08 18.12
C LYS A 73 -2.84 3.33 16.88
N TYR A 74 -3.63 3.22 15.83
CA TYR A 74 -3.30 2.49 14.62
C TYR A 74 -2.91 3.44 13.49
N LYS A 75 -2.06 2.94 12.58
CA LYS A 75 -1.83 3.53 11.27
C LYS A 75 -2.53 2.69 10.21
N VAL A 76 -3.23 3.35 9.30
CA VAL A 76 -3.98 2.72 8.22
C VAL A 76 -3.42 3.23 6.91
N VAL A 77 -2.97 2.33 6.04
CA VAL A 77 -2.68 2.68 4.65
C VAL A 77 -4.00 2.65 3.90
N HIS A 78 -4.45 3.81 3.42
CA HIS A 78 -5.72 3.95 2.70
C HIS A 78 -5.52 4.40 1.27
N ASP A 79 -6.48 4.04 0.43
CA ASP A 79 -6.53 4.27 -1.01
C ASP A 79 -6.88 5.71 -1.42
N GLY A 80 -7.11 6.60 -0.46
CA GLY A 80 -7.58 7.97 -0.70
C GLY A 80 -9.11 8.06 -0.73
N ARG A 81 -9.61 9.27 -0.98
CA ARG A 81 -11.05 9.55 -1.05
C ARG A 81 -11.52 9.46 -2.50
N ARG A 82 -12.81 9.19 -2.72
CA ARG A 82 -13.43 9.25 -4.05
C ARG A 82 -13.14 10.57 -4.80
N SER A 83 -13.09 11.69 -4.07
CA SER A 83 -12.75 13.02 -4.60
C SER A 83 -11.30 13.15 -5.11
N ASP A 84 -10.41 12.26 -4.68
CA ASP A 84 -9.00 12.29 -5.06
C ASP A 84 -8.78 11.68 -6.46
N TYR A 85 -9.84 11.11 -7.08
CA TYR A 85 -9.81 10.49 -8.40
C TYR A 85 -10.45 11.39 -9.46
N SER A 86 -9.79 11.54 -10.61
CA SER A 86 -10.14 12.56 -11.60
C SER A 86 -11.49 12.34 -12.29
N ASP A 87 -11.97 11.09 -12.34
CA ASP A 87 -13.28 10.75 -12.89
C ASP A 87 -14.37 10.64 -11.81
N GLY A 88 -14.02 10.91 -10.54
CA GLY A 88 -14.92 10.75 -9.41
C GLY A 88 -15.41 9.31 -9.24
N THR A 89 -14.69 8.31 -9.75
CA THR A 89 -15.05 6.90 -9.59
C THR A 89 -13.91 6.07 -9.03
N TYR A 90 -14.27 5.02 -8.29
CA TYR A 90 -13.34 3.96 -7.91
C TYR A 90 -13.08 2.98 -9.07
N HIS A 91 -13.65 3.21 -10.26
CA HIS A 91 -13.59 2.26 -11.37
C HIS A 91 -12.18 2.20 -11.94
N GLY A 92 -11.42 1.17 -11.55
CA GLY A 92 -10.03 1.00 -11.95
C GLY A 92 -9.10 0.69 -10.79
N MET A 93 -9.64 0.59 -9.58
CA MET A 93 -9.05 -0.12 -8.44
C MET A 93 -8.92 -1.64 -8.64
N TYR A 94 -8.78 -2.11 -9.88
CA TYR A 94 -8.57 -3.52 -10.22
C TYR A 94 -7.32 -4.10 -9.56
N PHE A 95 -6.34 -3.28 -9.16
CA PHE A 95 -5.20 -3.75 -8.38
C PHE A 95 -5.64 -4.46 -7.09
N LEU A 96 -6.54 -3.90 -6.29
CA LEU A 96 -6.94 -4.54 -5.03
C LEU A 96 -7.90 -5.73 -5.22
N VAL A 97 -8.58 -5.83 -6.37
CA VAL A 97 -9.62 -6.84 -6.63
C VAL A 97 -9.22 -7.92 -7.65
N GLU A 98 -8.12 -7.75 -8.39
CA GLU A 98 -7.58 -8.79 -9.29
C GLU A 98 -6.64 -9.73 -8.52
N LYS A 99 -6.68 -11.03 -8.83
CA LYS A 99 -5.81 -12.07 -8.24
C LYS A 99 -4.34 -11.66 -8.14
N ARG A 100 -3.84 -10.90 -9.12
CA ARG A 100 -2.46 -10.43 -9.16
C ARG A 100 -2.15 -9.38 -8.11
N GLY A 101 -3.02 -8.40 -7.90
CA GLY A 101 -2.77 -7.41 -6.86
C GLY A 101 -3.12 -7.93 -5.47
N GLU A 102 -4.08 -8.86 -5.32
CA GLU A 102 -4.22 -9.64 -4.07
C GLU A 102 -2.92 -10.38 -3.73
N SER A 103 -2.31 -11.03 -4.73
CA SER A 103 -1.02 -11.72 -4.57
C SER A 103 0.12 -10.74 -4.22
N ALA A 104 0.12 -9.54 -4.81
CA ALA A 104 1.08 -8.49 -4.48
C ALA A 104 0.93 -8.03 -3.04
N ILE A 105 -0.30 -7.75 -2.57
CA ILE A 105 -0.57 -7.37 -1.18
C ILE A 105 -0.14 -8.48 -0.21
N LYS A 106 -0.48 -9.75 -0.49
CA LYS A 106 -0.02 -10.88 0.34
C LYS A 106 1.50 -10.95 0.43
N LYS A 107 2.20 -10.71 -0.68
CA LYS A 107 3.66 -10.64 -0.69
C LYS A 107 4.17 -9.47 0.15
N ILE A 108 3.61 -8.27 -0.01
CA ILE A 108 3.99 -7.09 0.78
C ILE A 108 3.82 -7.34 2.28
N LEU A 109 2.73 -7.99 2.69
CA LEU A 109 2.50 -8.34 4.09
C LEU A 109 3.52 -9.37 4.61
N LYS A 110 3.88 -10.36 3.78
CA LYS A 110 4.94 -11.32 4.10
C LYS A 110 6.29 -10.62 4.24
N ASP A 111 6.63 -9.74 3.30
CA ASP A 111 7.89 -9.00 3.29
C ASP A 111 7.95 -8.01 4.46
N ALA A 112 6.82 -7.39 4.85
CA ALA A 112 6.72 -6.55 6.03
C ALA A 112 6.97 -7.34 7.32
N LYS A 113 6.43 -8.56 7.43
CA LYS A 113 6.72 -9.47 8.55
C LYS A 113 8.21 -9.79 8.62
N SER A 114 8.83 -10.19 7.51
CA SER A 114 10.27 -10.45 7.47
C SER A 114 11.11 -9.20 7.75
N TYR A 115 10.66 -8.01 7.32
CA TYR A 115 11.28 -6.74 7.66
C TYR A 115 11.27 -6.51 9.18
N THR A 116 10.13 -6.71 9.84
CA THR A 116 10.06 -6.59 11.31
C THR A 116 10.95 -7.59 12.04
N GLU A 117 11.00 -8.84 11.58
CA GLU A 117 11.80 -9.91 12.20
C GLU A 117 13.32 -9.67 12.02
N SER A 118 13.74 -9.20 10.84
CA SER A 118 15.15 -8.95 10.50
C SER A 118 15.72 -7.67 11.13
N THR A 119 14.87 -6.68 11.40
CA THR A 119 15.30 -5.42 12.02
C THR A 119 15.63 -5.62 13.52
N LYS A 120 15.38 -6.81 14.10
CA LYS A 120 15.53 -7.09 15.55
C LYS A 120 14.99 -5.94 16.41
N LEU A 121 13.80 -5.45 16.04
CA LEU A 121 13.05 -4.47 16.82
C LEU A 121 12.37 -5.17 18.00
#